data_AF-A0A2V8NJ97-F1
#
_entry.id   AF-A0A2V8NJ97-F1
#
_cell.length_a   1.000
_cell.length_b   1.000
_cell.length_c   1.000
_cell.angle_alpha   90.00
_cell.angle_beta   90.00
_cell.angle_gamma   90.00
#
_symmetry.space_group_name_H-M   'P 1'
#
loop_
_entity.id
_entity.type
_entity.pdbx_description
1 polymer ?
#
loop_
_entity_poly.entity_id
_entity_poly.type
_entity_poly.pdbx_seq_one_letter_code
_entity_poly.pdbx_strand_id
1 'polypeptide(L)' 'MSPKELAAHYEAKVFDTSEAAEKAGFVITETMSPRNTWNKASAAQAIMHKLLQLKQKGEASEIGLVLEGYGVSGCYKKPE' A
#
# COMPACT_ATOMS: atom_id res chain seq x y z
N MET A 1 10.12 7.55 10.01
CA MET A 1 9.94 6.94 8.68
C MET A 1 8.65 7.44 8.09
N SER A 2 8.71 8.03 6.91
CA SER A 2 7.53 8.45 6.14
C SER A 2 6.92 7.26 5.38
N PRO A 3 5.61 7.26 5.06
CA PRO A 3 4.98 6.20 4.25
C PRO A 3 5.71 5.93 2.93
N LYS A 4 6.23 6.98 2.29
CA LYS A 4 7.00 6.90 1.04
C LYS A 4 8.36 6.20 1.22
N GLU A 5 9.06 6.46 2.33
CA GLU A 5 10.33 5.80 2.64
C GLU A 5 10.11 4.32 2.96
N LEU A 6 9.03 4.00 3.69
CA LEU A 6 8.65 2.63 3.97
C LEU A 6 8.34 1.87 2.67
N ALA A 7 7.59 2.48 1.76
CA ALA A 7 7.32 1.90 0.45
C ALA A 7 8.58 1.66 -0.37
N ALA A 8 9.49 2.63 -0.42
CA ALA A 8 10.78 2.47 -1.09
C ALA A 8 11.63 1.34 -0.47
N HIS A 9 11.61 1.20 0.85
CA HIS A 9 12.37 0.16 1.56
C HIS A 9 11.89 -1.26 1.24
N TYR A 10 10.59 -1.44 0.97
CA TYR A 10 10.00 -2.74 0.65
C TYR A 10 9.73 -2.94 -0.85
N GLU A 11 10.30 -2.09 -1.70
CA GLU A 11 10.06 -2.08 -3.16
C GLU A 11 8.57 -2.04 -3.53
N ALA A 12 7.77 -1.38 -2.69
CA ALA A 12 6.34 -1.22 -2.90
C ALA A 12 6.07 0.01 -3.79
N LYS A 13 5.17 -0.13 -4.77
CA LYS A 13 4.74 1.02 -5.58
C LYS A 13 3.94 2.00 -4.74
N VAL A 14 4.19 3.29 -4.92
CA VAL A 14 3.36 4.35 -4.31
C VAL A 14 2.53 4.99 -5.39
N PHE A 15 1.22 5.06 -5.17
CA PHE A 15 0.27 5.74 -6.02
C PHE A 15 -0.34 6.93 -5.26
N ASP A 16 -0.54 8.05 -5.95
CA ASP A 16 -1.19 9.22 -5.34
C ASP A 16 -2.72 9.07 -5.29
N THR A 17 -3.30 8.28 -6.19
CA THR A 17 -4.76 8.04 -6.26
C THR A 17 -5.09 6.57 -6.48
N SER A 18 -6.30 6.20 -6.04
CA SER A 18 -6.84 4.85 -6.21
C SER A 18 -6.90 4.47 -7.71
N GLU A 19 -7.34 5.41 -8.53
CA GLU A 19 -7.48 5.24 -9.97
C GLU A 19 -6.14 4.91 -10.68
N ALA A 20 -5.02 5.47 -10.19
CA ALA A 20 -3.70 5.18 -10.74
C ALA A 20 -3.24 3.74 -10.42
N ALA A 21 -3.58 3.23 -9.25
CA ALA A 21 -3.30 1.85 -8.87
C ALA A 21 -4.13 0.87 -9.72
N GLU A 22 -5.42 1.16 -9.91
CA GLU A 22 -6.30 0.34 -10.75
C GLU A 22 -5.84 0.32 -12.22
N LYS A 23 -5.46 1.48 -12.78
CA LYS A 23 -4.88 1.58 -14.13
C LYS A 23 -3.57 0.80 -14.28
N ALA A 24 -2.79 0.68 -13.20
CA ALA A 24 -1.57 -0.13 -13.18
C ALA A 24 -1.84 -1.63 -12.98
N GLY A 25 -3.11 -2.05 -12.86
CA GLY A 25 -3.51 -3.43 -12.65
C GLY A 25 -3.36 -3.90 -11.20
N PHE A 26 -3.28 -2.98 -10.24
CA PHE A 26 -3.25 -3.32 -8.82
C PHE A 26 -4.68 -3.39 -8.28
N VAL A 27 -4.92 -4.41 -7.45
CA VAL A 27 -6.16 -4.59 -6.69
C VAL A 27 -6.04 -3.80 -5.39
N ILE A 28 -6.90 -2.80 -5.21
CA ILE A 28 -7.00 -2.05 -3.96
C ILE A 28 -7.69 -2.90 -2.90
N THR A 29 -7.22 -2.77 -1.66
CA THR A 29 -7.64 -3.57 -0.52
C THR A 29 -8.15 -2.67 0.61
N GLU A 30 -7.59 -2.82 1.81
CA GLU A 30 -7.95 -2.02 2.97
C GLU A 30 -7.50 -0.58 2.79
N THR A 31 -8.44 0.33 3.02
CA THR A 31 -8.20 1.77 3.13
C THR A 31 -8.28 2.16 4.60
N MET A 32 -7.21 2.73 5.13
CA MET A 32 -7.17 3.37 6.43
C MET A 32 -7.20 4.88 6.25
N SER A 33 -8.10 5.55 6.97
CA SER A 33 -8.19 7.02 7.02
C SER A 33 -7.75 7.55 8.39
N PRO A 34 -6.44 7.58 8.68
CA PRO A 34 -5.91 8.02 9.96
C PRO A 34 -6.13 9.51 10.18
N ARG A 35 -6.47 9.88 11.42
CA ARG A 35 -6.78 11.26 11.82
C ARG A 35 -5.56 12.20 11.81
N ASN A 36 -4.34 11.68 11.83
CA ASN A 36 -3.09 12.46 11.90
C ASN A 36 -1.95 11.77 11.14
N THR A 37 -0.94 12.55 10.73
CA THR A 37 0.23 12.09 9.95
C THR A 37 1.03 10.98 10.64
N TRP A 38 1.12 10.99 11.97
CA TRP A 38 1.76 9.92 12.75
C TRP A 38 1.03 8.58 12.56
N ASN A 39 -0.31 8.60 12.67
CA ASN A 39 -1.14 7.42 12.40
C ASN A 39 -1.09 7.02 10.92
N LYS A 40 -0.76 7.95 10.01
CA LYS A 40 -0.57 7.64 8.58
C LYS A 40 0.61 6.72 8.34
N ALA A 41 1.74 6.97 9.00
CA ALA A 41 2.91 6.11 8.90
C ALA A 41 2.63 4.72 9.51
N SER A 42 2.00 4.65 10.69
CA SER A 42 1.62 3.37 11.30
C SER A 42 0.58 2.60 10.47
N ALA A 43 -0.41 3.28 9.89
CA ALA A 43 -1.40 2.68 9.00
C ALA A 43 -0.75 2.10 7.74
N ALA A 44 0.12 2.88 7.09
CA ALA A 44 0.91 2.43 5.95
C ALA A 44 1.76 1.20 6.30
N GLN A 45 2.39 1.20 7.48
CA GLN A 45 3.18 0.07 7.95
C GLN A 45 2.34 -1.17 8.21
N ALA A 46 1.17 -1.02 8.84
CA ALA A 46 0.25 -2.13 9.09
C ALA A 46 -0.25 -2.76 7.78
N ILE A 47 -0.67 -1.92 6.83
CA ILE A 47 -1.08 -2.34 5.49
C ILE A 47 0.08 -3.04 4.77
N MET A 48 1.26 -2.43 4.73
CA MET A 48 2.44 -3.00 4.09
C MET A 48 2.79 -4.37 4.66
N HIS A 49 2.72 -4.53 5.99
CA HIS A 49 3.01 -5.79 6.65
C HIS A 49 2.03 -6.90 6.21
N LYS A 50 0.74 -6.58 6.07
CA LYS A 50 -0.26 -7.50 5.50
C LYS A 50 0.05 -7.84 4.04
N LEU A 51 0.40 -6.86 3.21
CA LEU A 51 0.73 -7.08 1.80
C LEU A 51 2.00 -7.93 1.63
N LEU A 52 3.02 -7.71 2.47
CA LEU A 52 4.23 -8.54 2.52
C LEU A 52 3.92 -9.98 2.94
N GLN A 53 2.97 -10.19 3.86
CA GLN A 53 2.51 -11.53 4.21
C GLN A 53 1.84 -12.22 3.02
N LEU A 54 0.99 -11.51 2.26
CA LEU A 54 0.38 -12.04 1.04
C LEU A 54 1.43 -12.37 -0.02
N LYS A 55 2.45 -11.51 -0.18
CA LYS A 55 3.58 -11.76 -1.09
C LYS A 55 4.38 -12.99 -0.67
N GLN A 56 4.64 -13.16 0.62
CA GLN A 56 5.33 -14.34 1.16
C GLN A 56 4.51 -15.63 1.00
N LYS A 57 3.18 -15.55 1.07
CA LYS A 57 2.28 -16.67 0.79
C LYS A 57 2.16 -17.02 -0.69
N GLY A 58 2.67 -16.17 -1.59
CA GLY A 58 2.49 -16.33 -3.03
C GLY A 58 1.11 -15.90 -3.53
N GLU A 59 0.36 -15.09 -2.76
CA GLU A 59 -0.94 -14.54 -3.16
C GLU A 59 -0.80 -13.17 -3.86
N ALA A 60 0.36 -12.52 -3.74
CA ALA A 60 0.69 -11.24 -4.37
C ALA A 60 2.07 -11.29 -5.05
N SER A 61 2.16 -10.86 -6.30
CA SER A 61 3.42 -10.68 -7.03
C SER A 61 4.05 -9.31 -6.76
N GLU A 62 3.26 -8.25 -6.89
CA GLU A 62 3.67 -6.87 -6.59
C GLU A 62 2.81 -6.31 -5.46
N ILE A 63 3.38 -5.42 -4.65
CA ILE A 63 2.66 -4.73 -3.57
C ILE A 63 2.84 -3.23 -3.70
N GLY A 64 1.90 -2.47 -3.15
CA GLY A 64 1.89 -1.03 -3.23
C GLY A 64 1.00 -0.37 -2.18
N LEU A 65 1.14 0.94 -2.09
CA LEU A 65 0.34 1.81 -1.24
C LEU A 65 -0.23 2.95 -2.08
N VAL A 66 -1.50 3.25 -1.84
CA VAL A 66 -2.18 4.44 -2.35
C VAL A 66 -2.21 5.48 -1.24
N LEU A 67 -1.73 6.69 -1.51
CA LEU A 67 -1.66 7.79 -0.55
C LEU A 67 -2.58 8.93 -0.99
N GLU A 68 -3.89 8.77 -0.79
CA GLU A 68 -4.89 9.75 -1.23
C GLU A 68 -5.27 10.71 -0.08
N GLY A 69 -4.77 11.95 -0.11
CA GLY A 69 -5.06 12.94 0.94
C GLY A 69 -4.59 12.48 2.34
N TYR A 70 -5.52 12.28 3.27
CA TYR A 70 -5.24 11.68 4.59
C TYR A 70 -5.37 10.15 4.61
N GLY A 71 -5.95 9.55 3.57
CA GLY A 71 -6.10 8.12 3.41
C GLY A 71 -4.79 7.42 3.03
N VAL A 72 -4.70 6.16 3.44
CA VAL A 72 -3.70 5.20 3.00
C VAL A 72 -4.42 3.92 2.63
N SER A 73 -4.31 3.48 1.39
CA SER A 73 -4.89 2.22 0.95
C SER A 73 -3.80 1.24 0.55
N GLY A 74 -4.00 -0.03 0.86
CA GLY A 74 -3.14 -1.09 0.37
C GLY A 74 -3.53 -1.49 -1.04
N CYS A 75 -2.55 -1.73 -1.91
CA CYS A 75 -2.81 -2.36 -3.19
C CYS A 75 -1.82 -3.49 -3.45
N TYR A 76 -2.26 -4.54 -4.13
CA TYR A 76 -1.39 -5.61 -4.57
C TYR A 76 -1.78 -6.10 -5.95
N LYS A 77 -0.82 -6.67 -6.65
CA LYS A 77 -1.04 -7.34 -7.93
C LYS A 77 -0.98 -8.83 -7.69
N LYS A 78 -2.00 -9.54 -8.18
CA LYS A 78 -2.00 -11.01 -8.12
C LYS A 78 -0.86 -11.56 -8.99
N PRO A 79 -0.21 -12.65 -8.59
CA PRO A 79 0.63 -13.41 -9.50
C PRO A 79 -0.24 -13.96 -10.62
N GLU A 80 0.16 -13.70 -11.86
CA GLU A 80 -0.43 -14.30 -13.06
C GLU A 80 -0.16 -15.81 -13.12
#